data_AF-A0A4Q7FTZ4-F1
#
_entry.id   AF-A0A4Q7FTZ4-F1
#
_cell.length_a   1.000
_cell.length_b   1.000
_cell.length_c   1.000
_cell.angle_alpha   90.00
_cell.angle_beta   90.00
_cell.angle_gamma   90.00
#
_symmetry.space_group_name_H-M   'P 1'
#
loop_
_entity.id
_entity.type
_entity.pdbx_description
1 polymer ?
#
loop_
_entity_poly.entity_id
_entity_poly.type
_entity_poly.pdbx_seq_one_letter_code
_entity_poly.pdbx_strand_id
1 'polypeptide(L)'
;MAWLVDELVNLRHEVTLFASGDSRTRGELHALWPRALRLGRPRVDPNAACILLIELDRSGLASRPRLRCVHAHINWLHLPALTRSGIPLSKAIGRSN
;
A
#
# COMPACT_ATOMS: atom_id res chain seq x y z
N MET A 1 -4.40 -4.97 7.41
CA MET A 1 -4.28 -4.66 5.98
C MET A 1 -5.35 -5.37 5.19
N ALA A 2 -5.21 -6.68 4.93
CA ALA A 2 -6.17 -7.46 4.17
C ALA A 2 -7.63 -7.33 4.66
N TRP A 3 -7.86 -7.38 5.98
CA TRP A 3 -9.20 -7.22 6.55
C TRP A 3 -9.91 -5.92 6.14
N LEU A 4 -9.21 -4.77 6.13
CA LEU A 4 -9.82 -3.50 5.74
C LEU A 4 -10.20 -3.48 4.25
N VAL A 5 -9.33 -4.04 3.40
CA VAL A 5 -9.62 -4.19 1.97
C VAL A 5 -10.85 -5.06 1.77
N ASP A 6 -10.90 -6.17 2.47
CA ASP A 6 -11.97 -7.17 2.39
C ASP A 6 -13.31 -6.61 2.86
N GLU A 7 -13.35 -5.71 3.84
CA GLU A 7 -14.55 -4.99 4.26
C GLU A 7 -14.97 -3.91 3.26
N LEU A 8 -14.03 -3.13 2.71
CA LEU A 8 -14.35 -2.13 1.69
C LEU A 8 -14.90 -2.77 0.40
N VAL A 9 -14.39 -3.94 0.02
CA VAL A 9 -14.93 -4.74 -1.08
C VAL A 9 -16.36 -5.22 -0.76
N ASN A 10 -16.65 -5.64 0.47
CA ASN A 10 -18.01 -6.01 0.89
C ASN A 10 -18.98 -4.82 0.76
N LEU A 11 -18.49 -3.60 1.01
CA LEU A 11 -19.23 -2.34 0.83
C LEU A 11 -19.32 -1.89 -0.65
N ARG A 12 -18.95 -2.74 -1.61
CA ARG A 12 -19.00 -2.48 -3.07
C ARG A 12 -18.03 -1.40 -3.55
N HIS A 13 -16.95 -1.14 -2.81
CA HIS A 13 -15.86 -0.31 -3.32
C HIS A 13 -14.90 -1.13 -4.19
N GLU A 14 -14.38 -0.50 -5.24
CA GLU A 14 -13.25 -1.00 -6.00
C GLU A 14 -11.97 -0.69 -5.23
N VAL A 15 -11.24 -1.74 -4.82
CA VAL A 15 -10.08 -1.59 -3.95
C VAL A 15 -8.90 -2.37 -4.52
N THR A 16 -7.80 -1.65 -4.75
CA THR A 16 -6.50 -2.24 -5.09
C THR A 16 -5.61 -2.22 -3.85
N LEU A 17 -5.07 -3.40 -3.48
CA LEU A 17 -4.07 -3.56 -2.45
C LEU A 17 -2.68 -3.60 -3.07
N PHE A 18 -1.85 -2.61 -2.76
CA PHE A 18 -0.43 -2.59 -3.08
C PHE A 18 0.35 -3.25 -1.93
N ALA A 19 0.76 -4.50 -2.11
CA ALA A 19 1.38 -5.29 -1.04
C ALA A 19 2.31 -6.37 -1.59
N SER A 20 2.80 -7.24 -0.71
CA SER A 20 3.54 -8.42 -1.13
C SER A 20 2.63 -9.50 -1.74
N GLY A 21 3.16 -10.29 -2.66
CA GLY A 21 2.43 -11.31 -3.42
C GLY A 21 1.89 -12.48 -2.59
N ASP A 22 2.39 -12.66 -1.37
CA ASP A 22 1.85 -13.60 -0.38
C ASP A 22 0.65 -13.05 0.40
N SER A 23 0.20 -11.83 0.10
CA SER A 23 -1.01 -11.24 0.68
C SER A 23 -2.27 -11.95 0.19
N ARG A 24 -3.22 -12.17 1.09
CA ARG A 24 -4.55 -12.72 0.76
C ARG A 24 -5.59 -11.62 0.94
N THR A 25 -6.36 -11.33 -0.10
CA THR A 25 -7.43 -10.32 -0.06
C THR A 25 -8.48 -10.59 -1.13
N ARG A 26 -9.69 -10.07 -0.95
CA ARG A 26 -10.77 -10.04 -1.93
C ARG A 26 -10.66 -8.89 -2.95
N GLY A 27 -9.81 -7.89 -2.68
CA GLY A 27 -9.54 -6.79 -3.61
C GLY A 27 -8.56 -7.18 -4.71
N GLU A 28 -8.30 -6.26 -5.63
CA GLU A 28 -7.25 -6.43 -6.64
C GLU A 28 -5.87 -6.37 -5.95
N LEU A 29 -5.07 -7.43 -6.03
CA LEU A 29 -3.71 -7.41 -5.49
C LEU A 29 -2.73 -6.95 -6.57
N HIS A 30 -2.11 -5.79 -6.35
CA HIS A 30 -0.96 -5.35 -7.12
C HIS A 30 0.32 -5.71 -6.34
N ALA A 31 0.90 -6.86 -6.68
CA ALA A 31 2.06 -7.41 -5.98
C ALA A 31 3.34 -6.61 -6.30
N LEU A 32 3.83 -5.84 -5.33
CA LEU A 32 5.06 -5.04 -5.45
C LEU A 32 6.33 -5.81 -5.10
N TRP A 33 6.18 -6.90 -4.34
CA TRP A 33 7.30 -7.75 -3.91
C TRP A 33 6.82 -9.19 -3.71
N PRO A 34 7.63 -10.23 -3.94
CA PRO A 34 7.14 -11.62 -3.86
C PRO A 34 6.63 -12.05 -2.47
N ARG A 35 7.19 -11.51 -1.39
CA ARG A 35 6.88 -11.91 0.00
C ARG A 35 6.98 -10.75 0.98
N ALA A 36 6.27 -10.78 2.11
CA ALA A 36 6.41 -9.74 3.12
C ALA A 36 7.87 -9.52 3.51
N LEU A 37 8.37 -8.28 3.46
CA LEU A 37 9.78 -7.94 3.68
C LEU A 37 10.32 -8.41 5.04
N ARG A 38 9.47 -8.43 6.07
CA ARG A 38 9.80 -8.98 7.40
C ARG A 38 10.17 -10.46 7.39
N LEU A 39 9.77 -11.20 6.35
CA LEU A 39 10.01 -12.63 6.16
C LEU A 39 11.21 -12.90 5.22
N GLY A 40 11.77 -11.88 4.57
CA GLY A 40 12.89 -12.02 3.66
C GLY A 40 14.23 -12.23 4.38
N ARG A 41 15.08 -13.11 3.83
CA ARG A 41 16.50 -13.23 4.21
C ARG A 41 17.37 -13.09 2.94
N PRO A 42 18.46 -12.29 2.97
CA PRO A 42 18.90 -11.41 4.07
C PRO A 42 17.89 -10.28 4.35
N ARG A 43 17.99 -9.68 5.54
CA ARG A 43 17.05 -8.65 5.98
C ARG A 43 17.24 -7.42 5.10
N VAL A 44 16.20 -7.03 4.37
CA VAL A 44 16.21 -5.82 3.54
C VAL A 44 16.17 -4.60 4.46
N ASP A 45 16.93 -3.55 4.13
CA ASP A 45 16.84 -2.26 4.83
C ASP A 45 15.40 -1.73 4.75
N PRO A 46 14.73 -1.47 5.89
CA PRO A 46 13.34 -1.04 5.90
C PRO A 46 13.08 0.27 5.15
N ASN A 47 14.03 1.19 5.10
CA ASN A 47 13.88 2.46 4.40
C ASN A 47 14.01 2.26 2.89
N ALA A 48 14.99 1.48 2.43
CA ALA A 48 15.13 1.11 1.03
C ALA A 48 13.87 0.39 0.53
N ALA A 49 13.31 -0.51 1.35
CA ALA A 49 12.07 -1.19 1.03
C ALA A 49 10.87 -0.24 0.98
N CYS A 50 10.78 0.73 1.89
CA CYS A 50 9.75 1.77 1.84
C CYS A 50 9.87 2.64 0.59
N ILE A 51 11.09 3.05 0.20
CA ILE A 51 11.33 3.86 -1.00
C ILE A 51 10.90 3.11 -2.26
N LEU A 52 11.27 1.83 -2.37
CA LEU A 52 10.86 0.99 -3.51
C LEU A 52 9.33 0.87 -3.59
N LEU A 53 8.66 0.65 -2.45
CA LEU A 53 7.19 0.60 -2.40
C LEU A 53 6.56 1.93 -2.82
N ILE A 54 7.15 3.07 -2.43
CA ILE A 54 6.66 4.41 -2.80
C ILE A 54 6.81 4.65 -4.31
N GLU A 55 7.95 4.30 -4.91
CA GLU A 55 8.17 4.47 -6.35
C GLU A 55 7.24 3.57 -7.18
N LEU A 56 7.10 2.31 -6.77
CA LEU A 56 6.20 1.37 -7.43
C LEU A 56 4.74 1.80 -7.28
N ASP A 57 4.33 2.23 -6.09
CA ASP A 57 3.00 2.81 -5.83
C ASP A 57 2.76 4.03 -6.73
N ARG A 58 3.70 4.97 -6.82
CA ARG A 58 3.58 6.15 -7.68
C ARG A 58 3.34 5.78 -9.14
N SER A 59 4.08 4.79 -9.67
CA SER A 59 3.89 4.29 -11.04
C SER A 59 2.52 3.61 -11.22
N GLY A 60 2.08 2.83 -10.23
CA GLY A 60 0.81 2.12 -10.24
C GLY A 60 -0.40 3.05 -10.10
N LEU A 61 -0.29 4.10 -9.27
CA LEU A 61 -1.32 5.13 -9.09
C LEU A 61 -1.47 5.98 -10.36
N ALA A 62 -0.35 6.33 -11.02
CA ALA A 62 -0.38 7.10 -12.28
C ALA A 62 -1.15 6.38 -13.40
N SER A 63 -1.14 5.05 -13.40
CA SER A 63 -1.90 4.23 -14.35
C SER A 63 -3.41 4.15 -14.06
N ARG A 64 -3.87 4.65 -12.91
CA ARG A 64 -5.25 4.49 -12.40
C ARG A 64 -5.94 5.85 -12.18
N PRO A 65 -6.48 6.48 -13.24
CA PRO A 65 -7.03 7.85 -13.18
C PRO A 65 -8.31 8.03 -12.34
N ARG A 66 -8.89 6.96 -11.79
CA ARG A 66 -10.13 7.01 -10.99
C ARG A 66 -9.92 6.83 -9.48
N LEU A 67 -8.68 6.81 -9.02
CA LEU A 67 -8.38 6.66 -7.60
C LEU A 67 -8.86 7.87 -6.79
N ARG A 68 -9.67 7.60 -5.77
CA ARG A 68 -10.32 8.64 -4.94
C ARG A 68 -9.69 8.80 -3.57
N CYS A 69 -8.97 7.80 -3.09
CA CYS A 69 -8.21 7.87 -1.83
C CYS A 69 -7.07 6.86 -1.82
N VAL A 70 -6.05 7.15 -1.01
CA VAL A 70 -4.95 6.20 -0.71
C VAL A 70 -4.91 5.95 0.80
N HIS A 71 -4.70 4.70 1.19
CA HIS A 71 -4.56 4.29 2.58
C HIS A 71 -3.21 3.58 2.81
N ALA A 72 -2.32 4.19 3.58
CA ALA A 72 -0.96 3.71 3.76
C ALA A 72 -0.65 3.29 5.21
N HIS A 73 0.07 2.17 5.35
CA HIS A 73 0.60 1.65 6.63
C HIS A 73 2.13 1.56 6.65
N ILE A 74 2.80 2.30 5.76
CA ILE A 74 4.25 2.42 5.73
C ILE A 74 4.71 3.65 6.52
N ASN A 75 6.01 3.72 6.84
CA ASN A 75 6.59 4.85 7.56
C ASN A 75 6.34 6.18 6.81
N TRP A 76 6.43 7.32 7.50
CA TRP A 76 6.04 8.65 7.00
C TRP A 76 6.73 9.12 5.70
N LEU A 77 7.73 8.39 5.21
CA LEU A 77 8.48 8.66 3.97
C LEU A 77 7.61 8.78 2.72
N HIS A 78 6.40 8.23 2.71
CA HIS A 78 5.47 8.32 1.58
C HIS A 78 4.77 9.69 1.46
N LEU A 79 4.75 10.50 2.52
CA LEU A 79 4.01 11.76 2.55
C LEU A 79 4.42 12.72 1.41
N PRO A 80 5.71 13.02 1.17
CA PRO A 80 6.09 13.96 0.12
C PRO A 80 5.79 13.42 -1.28
N ALA A 81 5.83 12.10 -1.47
CA ALA A 81 5.54 11.47 -2.75
C ALA A 81 4.04 11.50 -3.07
N LEU A 82 3.19 11.14 -2.09
CA LEU A 82 1.75 10.99 -2.29
C LEU A 82 0.98 12.31 -2.20
N THR A 83 1.42 13.27 -1.38
CA THR A 83 0.77 14.60 -1.32
C THR A 83 0.83 15.36 -2.64
N ARG A 84 1.87 15.11 -3.46
CA ARG A 84 2.01 15.69 -4.81
C ARG A 84 1.10 15.08 -5.87
N SER A 85 0.35 14.01 -5.55
CA SER A 85 -0.59 13.37 -6.48
C SER A 85 -1.94 14.08 -6.59
N GLY A 86 -2.28 14.96 -5.63
CA GLY A 86 -3.61 15.56 -5.53
C GLY A 86 -4.71 14.62 -5.03
N ILE A 87 -4.38 13.36 -4.71
CA ILE A 87 -5.32 12.35 -4.19
C ILE A 87 -5.40 12.46 -2.66
N PRO A 88 -6.60 12.46 -2.06
CA PRO A 88 -6.77 12.40 -0.61
C PRO A 88 -6.01 11.21 0.01
N LEU A 89 -5.14 11.50 0.99
CA LEU A 89 -4.32 10.51 1.67
C LEU A 89 -4.83 10.30 3.10
N SER A 90 -5.02 9.02 3.46
CA SER A 90 -5.23 8.60 4.84
C SER A 90 -4.06 7.73 5.29
N LYS A 91 -3.54 7.99 6.49
CA LYS A 91 -2.52 7.14 7.11
C LYS A 91 -3.16 6.38 8.27
N ALA A 92 -2.90 5.08 8.34
CA ALA A 92 -3.23 4.34 9.54
C ALA A 92 -2.29 4.74 10.69
N ILE A 93 -2.89 5.22 11.78
CA ILE A 93 -2.20 5.44 13.05
C ILE A 93 -2.54 4.26 13.93
N GLY A 94 -1.61 3.33 14.09
CA GLY A 94 -1.76 2.23 15.04
C GLY A 94 -1.75 2.79 16.47
N ARG A 95 -2.75 2.44 17.28
CA ARG A 95 -2.59 2.50 18.74
C ARG A 95 -1.84 1.23 19.14
N SER A 96 -0.61 1.39 19.62
CA SER A 96 0.08 0.33 20.35
C SER A 96 -0.71 0.06 21.63
N ASN A 97 -1.15 -1.19 21.80
CA ASN A 97 -1.52 -1.71 23.11
C ASN A 97 -0.26 -2.28 23.76
#